data_AF-A0A776PQQ3-F1
#
_entry.id   AF-A0A776PQQ3-F1
#
_cell.length_a   1.000
_cell.length_b   1.000
_cell.length_c   1.000
_cell.angle_alpha   90.00
_cell.angle_beta   90.00
_cell.angle_gamma   90.00
#
_symmetry.space_group_name_H-M   'P 1'
#
loop_
_entity.id
_entity.type
_entity.pdbx_description
1 polymer ?
#
loop_
_entity_poly.entity_id
_entity_poly.type
_entity_poly.pdbx_seq_one_letter_code
_entity_poly.pdbx_strand_id
1 'polypeptide(L)'
;MSERRYSPLATLFAATFLFRIGNAVAALALPWFVLSHTKSAAWAGATAASSVIATIIGAWVGGGLVDRFGRAPVALISGVVGGVAMASIPL
;
A
#
# COMPACT_ATOMS: atom_id res chain seq x y z
N MET A 1 -26.87 -22.15 -18.32
CA MET A 1 -25.67 -21.60 -19.01
C MET A 1 -25.20 -20.42 -18.18
N SER A 2 -24.12 -20.59 -17.42
CA SER A 2 -23.61 -19.55 -16.51
C SER A 2 -23.09 -18.38 -17.36
N GLU A 3 -23.76 -17.23 -17.29
CA GLU A 3 -23.29 -16.02 -17.95
C GLU A 3 -21.89 -15.68 -17.43
N ARG A 4 -20.90 -15.66 -18.32
CA ARG A 4 -19.53 -15.23 -18.01
C ARG A 4 -19.56 -13.75 -17.65
N ARG A 5 -19.85 -13.45 -16.38
CA ARG A 5 -19.71 -12.11 -15.82
C ARG A 5 -18.23 -11.81 -15.71
N TYR A 6 -17.70 -11.02 -16.66
CA TYR A 6 -16.34 -10.44 -16.57
C TYR A 6 -16.25 -9.31 -15.55
N SER A 7 -17.40 -8.77 -15.11
CA SER A 7 -17.51 -7.71 -14.11
C SER A 7 -16.67 -7.93 -12.84
N PRO A 8 -16.66 -9.12 -12.20
CA PRO A 8 -15.88 -9.35 -10.97
C PRO A 8 -14.36 -9.26 -11.21
N LEU A 9 -13.90 -9.74 -12.37
CA LEU A 9 -12.48 -9.68 -12.75
C LEU A 9 -12.07 -8.25 -13.07
N ALA A 10 -12.89 -7.51 -13.81
CA ALA A 10 -12.64 -6.10 -14.13
C ALA A 10 -12.54 -5.25 -12.85
N THR A 11 -13.46 -5.44 -11.89
CA THR A 11 -13.42 -4.73 -10.61
C THR A 11 -12.19 -5.10 -9.79
N LEU A 12 -11.81 -6.38 -9.74
CA LEU A 12 -10.61 -6.82 -9.03
C LEU A 12 -9.33 -6.23 -9.65
N PHE A 13 -9.24 -6.22 -10.98
CA PHE A 13 -8.12 -5.61 -11.69
C PHE A 13 -8.04 -4.12 -11.44
N ALA A 14 -9.17 -3.40 -11.55
CA ALA A 14 -9.23 -1.98 -11.28
C ALA A 14 -8.80 -1.67 -9.84
N ALA A 15 -9.34 -2.39 -8.85
CA ALA A 15 -9.00 -2.22 -7.44
C ALA A 15 -7.50 -2.50 -7.19
N THR A 16 -6.96 -3.58 -7.75
CA THR A 16 -5.54 -3.93 -7.62
C THR A 16 -4.66 -2.88 -8.28
N PHE A 17 -5.05 -2.39 -9.46
CA PHE A 17 -4.34 -1.34 -10.18
C PHE A 17 -4.30 -0.04 -9.37
N LEU A 18 -5.45 0.43 -8.89
CA LEU A 18 -5.56 1.61 -8.03
C LEU A 18 -4.73 1.49 -6.76
N PHE A 19 -4.80 0.33 -6.10
CA PHE A 19 -4.00 0.08 -4.90
C PHE A 19 -2.49 0.09 -5.22
N ARG A 20 -2.09 -0.53 -6.33
CA ARG A 20 -0.69 -0.65 -6.73
C ARG A 20 -0.09 0.66 -7.18
N ILE A 21 -0.83 1.46 -7.94
CA ILE A 21 -0.37 2.77 -8.42
C ILE A 21 -0.26 3.75 -7.25
N GLY A 22 -1.21 3.75 -6.31
CA GLY A 22 -1.13 4.57 -5.10
C GLY A 22 0.12 4.28 -4.27
N ASN A 23 0.42 3.00 -4.05
CA ASN A 23 1.65 2.59 -3.36
C ASN A 23 2.92 2.96 -4.14
N ALA A 24 2.92 2.85 -5.47
CA ALA A 24 4.06 3.23 -6.30
C ALA A 24 4.33 4.75 -6.23
N VAL A 25 3.27 5.56 -6.27
CA VAL A 25 3.36 7.02 -6.10
C VAL A 25 3.87 7.35 -4.70
N ALA A 26 3.32 6.75 -3.65
CA ALA A 26 3.75 6.98 -2.26
C ALA A 26 5.23 6.66 -2.03
N ALA A 27 5.72 5.57 -2.63
CA ALA A 27 7.13 5.16 -2.53
C ALA A 27 8.10 6.21 -3.09
N LEU A 28 7.66 7.05 -4.04
CA LEU A 28 8.45 8.15 -4.60
C LEU A 28 8.16 9.47 -3.90
N ALA A 29 6.89 9.76 -3.62
CA ALA A 29 6.44 11.02 -3.05
C ALA A 29 6.93 11.24 -1.62
N LEU A 30 6.97 10.20 -0.78
CA LEU A 30 7.37 10.35 0.62
C LEU A 30 8.86 10.68 0.78
N PRO A 31 9.82 9.95 0.17
CA PRO A 31 11.22 10.35 0.20
C PRO A 31 11.44 11.73 -0.42
N TRP A 32 10.72 12.06 -1.50
CA TRP A 32 10.80 13.38 -2.13
C TRP A 32 10.34 14.48 -1.18
N PHE A 33 9.23 14.28 -0.48
CA PHE A 33 8.69 15.25 0.49
C PHE A 33 9.66 15.51 1.64
N VAL A 34 10.27 14.45 2.16
CA VAL A 34 11.32 14.57 3.20
C VAL A 34 12.54 15.29 2.64
N LEU A 35 12.95 14.97 1.42
CA LEU A 35 14.08 15.64 0.76
C LEU A 35 13.80 17.13 0.53
N SER A 36 12.59 17.50 0.13
CA SER A 36 12.23 18.91 -0.13
C SER A 36 12.20 19.74 1.15
N HIS A 37 11.72 19.18 2.25
CA HIS A 37 11.64 19.84 3.56
C HIS A 37 12.98 19.88 4.30
N THR A 38 13.69 18.75 4.36
CA THR A 38 14.92 18.63 5.15
C THR A 38 16.18 18.96 4.37
N LYS A 39 16.12 19.01 3.04
CA LYS A 39 17.27 19.12 2.11
C LYS A 39 18.33 18.03 2.30
N SER A 40 18.00 16.94 2.99
CA SER A 40 18.94 15.87 3.31
C SER A 40 18.60 14.57 2.60
N ALA A 41 19.54 14.08 1.78
CA ALA A 41 19.41 12.80 1.08
C ALA A 41 19.44 11.60 2.03
N ALA A 42 20.13 11.71 3.18
CA ALA A 42 20.20 10.65 4.17
C ALA A 42 18.83 10.37 4.80
N TRP A 43 18.09 11.43 5.16
CA TRP A 43 16.73 11.30 5.72
C TRP A 43 15.74 10.77 4.69
N ALA A 44 15.81 11.25 3.44
CA ALA A 44 15.00 10.70 2.35
C ALA A 44 15.26 9.20 2.12
N GLY A 45 16.54 8.79 2.14
CA GLY A 45 16.94 7.38 2.07
C GLY A 45 16.43 6.56 3.24
N ALA A 46 16.48 7.10 4.47
CA ALA A 46 15.93 6.44 5.65
C ALA A 46 14.41 6.24 5.56
N THR A 47 13.66 7.22 5.03
CA THR A 47 12.22 7.10 4.76
C THR A 47 11.90 6.03 3.72
N ALA A 48 12.71 5.92 2.66
CA ALA A 48 12.56 4.85 1.68
C ALA A 48 12.84 3.48 2.30
N ALA A 49 13.91 3.36 3.09
CA ALA A 49 14.30 2.12 3.76
C ALA A 49 13.24 1.65 4.77
N SER A 50 12.65 2.56 5.54
CA SER A 50 11.59 2.21 6.50
C SER A 50 10.36 1.61 5.81
N SER A 51 10.04 2.07 4.60
CA SER A 51 8.93 1.52 3.80
C SER A 51 9.19 0.06 3.38
N VAL A 52 10.44 -0.28 3.05
CA VAL A 52 10.83 -1.66 2.74
C VAL A 52 10.73 -2.55 3.98
N ILE A 53 11.23 -2.08 5.13
CA ILE A 53 11.15 -2.79 6.41
C ILE A 53 9.68 -3.07 6.77
N ALA A 54 8.82 -2.05 6.69
CA ALA A 54 7.39 -2.19 6.94
C ALA A 54 6.74 -3.19 5.97
N THR A 55 7.16 -3.20 4.69
CA THR A 55 6.67 -4.16 3.70
C THR A 55 7.07 -5.60 4.04
N ILE A 56 8.31 -5.84 4.47
CA ILE A 56 8.78 -7.16 4.87
C ILE A 56 7.99 -7.68 6.08
N ILE A 57 7.83 -6.84 7.11
CA ILE A 57 7.05 -7.17 8.31
C ILE A 57 5.59 -7.43 7.92
N GLY A 58 5.01 -6.56 7.08
CA GLY A 58 3.65 -6.69 6.57
C GLY A 58 3.44 -7.95 5.75
N ALA A 59 4.42 -8.40 4.97
CA ALA A 59 4.34 -9.65 4.21
C ALA A 59 4.35 -10.87 5.14
N TRP A 60 5.23 -10.86 6.16
CA TRP A 60 5.31 -11.92 7.16
C TRP A 60 4.01 -12.07 7.96
N VAL A 61 3.49 -10.96 8.48
CA VAL A 61 2.25 -10.96 9.28
C VAL A 61 1.02 -11.16 8.39
N GLY A 62 1.03 -10.54 7.21
CA GLY A 62 -0.08 -10.54 6.27
C GLY A 62 -0.40 -11.93 5.73
N GLY A 63 0.61 -12.79 5.50
CA GLY A 63 0.40 -14.17 5.06
C GLY A 63 -0.50 -14.95 6.02
N GLY A 64 -0.10 -15.04 7.30
CA GLY A 64 -0.88 -15.75 8.31
C GLY A 64 -2.26 -15.12 8.57
N LEU A 65 -2.38 -13.80 8.44
CA LEU A 65 -3.65 -13.10 8.61
C LEU A 65 -4.61 -13.40 7.45
N VAL A 66 -4.11 -13.40 6.21
CA VAL A 66 -4.89 -13.78 5.02
C VAL A 66 -5.33 -15.23 5.07
N ASP A 67 -4.46 -16.13 5.55
CA ASP A 67 -4.79 -17.55 5.65
C ASP A 67 -5.89 -17.82 6.69
N ARG A 68 -5.94 -17.03 7.77
CA ARG A 68 -6.92 -17.21 8.86
C ARG A 68 -8.25 -16.47 8.62
N PHE A 69 -8.22 -15.26 8.09
CA PHE A 69 -9.41 -14.39 7.97
C PHE A 69 -9.91 -14.24 6.53
N GLY A 70 -9.19 -14.79 5.55
CA GLY A 70 -9.49 -14.67 4.14
C GLY A 70 -8.97 -13.39 3.50
N ARG A 71 -8.81 -13.43 2.17
CA ARG A 71 -8.16 -12.36 1.38
C ARG A 71 -8.92 -11.03 1.40
N ALA A 72 -10.24 -11.06 1.24
CA ALA A 72 -11.06 -9.86 1.05
C ALA A 72 -11.08 -8.91 2.27
N PRO A 73 -11.40 -9.36 3.51
CA PRO A 73 -11.42 -8.47 4.66
C PRO A 73 -10.02 -7.94 5.01
N VAL A 74 -8.99 -8.78 4.90
CA VAL A 74 -7.60 -8.37 5.19
C VAL A 74 -7.12 -7.31 4.19
N ALA A 75 -7.45 -7.45 2.91
CA ALA A 75 -7.12 -6.44 1.90
C ALA A 75 -7.85 -5.10 2.13
N LEU A 76 -9.11 -5.14 2.57
CA LEU A 76 -9.86 -3.93 2.87
C LEU A 76 -9.28 -3.20 4.09
N ILE A 77 -9.00 -3.94 5.17
CA ILE A 77 -8.44 -3.37 6.41
C ILE A 77 -7.07 -2.76 6.13
N SER A 78 -6.19 -3.45 5.39
CA SER A 78 -4.86 -2.92 5.06
C SER A 78 -4.94 -1.65 4.20
N GLY A 79 -5.88 -1.61 3.25
CA GLY A 79 -6.15 -0.42 2.44
C GLY A 79 -6.60 0.78 3.28
N VAL A 80 -7.54 0.56 4.20
CA VAL A 80 -8.04 1.62 5.11
C VAL A 80 -6.94 2.11 6.04
N VAL A 81 -6.22 1.20 6.69
CA VAL A 81 -5.13 1.54 7.61
C VAL A 81 -4.03 2.32 6.88
N GLY A 82 -3.62 1.86 5.69
CA GLY A 82 -2.64 2.56 4.86
C GLY A 82 -3.11 3.93 4.41
N GLY A 83 -4.38 4.06 4.00
CA GLY A 83 -4.97 5.35 3.62
C GLY A 83 -5.02 6.35 4.77
N VAL A 84 -5.43 5.90 5.96
CA VAL A 84 -5.45 6.73 7.18
C VAL A 84 -4.04 7.16 7.57
N ALA A 85 -3.07 6.25 7.51
CA ALA A 85 -1.67 6.58 7.80
C ALA A 85 -1.16 7.67 6.85
N MET A 86 -1.46 7.60 5.54
CA MET A 86 -1.07 8.65 4.60
C MET A 86 -1.81 9.97 4.84
N ALA A 87 -3.11 9.92 5.16
CA ALA A 87 -3.90 11.12 5.46
C ALA A 87 -3.44 11.84 6.73
N SER A 88 -2.77 11.13 7.65
CA SER A 88 -2.20 11.72 8.88
C SER A 88 -0.88 12.46 8.67
N ILE A 89 -0.27 12.39 7.48
CA ILE A 89 0.99 13.10 7.21
C ILE A 89 0.70 14.60 7.24
N PRO A 90 1.33 15.37 8.15
CA PRO A 90 1.18 16.81 8.17
C PRO A 90 1.84 17.38 6.90
N LEU A 91 1.02 18.06 6.08
CA LEU A 91 1.45 18.76 4.87
C LEU A 91 2.17 20.07 5.19
#